data_AF-I0AMZ9-F1
#
_entry.id   AF-I0AMZ9-F1
#
_cell.length_a   1.000
_cell.length_b   1.000
_cell.length_c   1.000
_cell.angle_alpha   90.00
_cell.angle_beta   90.00
_cell.angle_gamma   90.00
#
_symmetry.space_group_name_H-M   'P 1'
#
loop_
_entity.id
_entity.type
_entity.pdbx_description
1 polymer ?
#
loop_
_entity_poly.entity_id
_entity_poly.type
_entity_poly.pdbx_seq_one_letter_code
_entity_poly.pdbx_strand_id
1 'polypeptide(L)'
;MKGTNFVKKNLLPLLILALISFFFGCQEESSLETSEPKTEKEAMIQIADEDSLLASFEPNYNEDGVMDIIGKVNTPIYPVRVGQKMRLVNRVLDINIQGDTAYGVLTKTFEGTLFILAKYDSTSTEPDTLIQKPFTSTITRNLVFIKIANTEFPKRNWVLAAVSLPEGGTNTPQSIDITKMTVFLPNGDTLVINSPNDYYLHRRWGFWWRWKNFPVVPGNSQLTIRVELTSAYEQDDFVTLTFGADARGLHRAKKRFVLVSSTFNGTGYDKVYEQSFQTHQYRGFFHAILNAMPGQVVLDDSAPVEQESWGVPYFVRP
;
A
#
# COMPACT_ATOMS: atom_id res chain seq x y z
N MET A 1 41.81 50.60 24.40
CA MET A 1 41.38 49.29 23.85
C MET A 1 40.77 49.50 22.46
N LYS A 2 41.03 48.62 21.49
CA LYS A 2 40.33 48.56 20.18
C LYS A 2 39.71 47.16 20.05
N GLY A 3 38.42 47.03 19.76
CA GLY A 3 37.79 45.69 19.66
C GLY A 3 36.34 45.63 19.16
N THR A 4 35.53 46.68 19.34
CA THR A 4 34.06 46.60 19.13
C THR A 4 33.56 47.02 17.75
N ASN A 5 34.38 47.67 16.91
CA ASN A 5 33.94 48.19 15.59
C ASN A 5 34.15 47.21 14.42
N PHE A 6 34.95 46.16 14.56
CA PHE A 6 35.22 45.21 13.47
C PHE A 6 34.01 44.29 13.21
N VAL A 7 33.34 43.86 14.28
CA VAL A 7 32.18 42.95 14.22
C VAL A 7 31.02 43.60 13.44
N LYS A 8 30.62 44.83 13.77
CA LYS A 8 29.43 45.46 13.16
C LYS A 8 29.57 45.76 11.66
N LYS A 9 30.77 46.06 11.15
CA LYS A 9 30.96 46.33 9.70
C LYS A 9 31.02 45.06 8.85
N ASN A 10 31.47 43.94 9.42
CA ASN A 10 31.65 42.69 8.68
C ASN A 10 30.49 41.69 8.89
N LEU A 11 29.60 41.91 9.85
CA LEU A 11 28.46 41.01 10.12
C LEU A 11 27.52 40.87 8.92
N LEU A 12 27.21 41.98 8.24
CA LEU A 12 26.27 41.98 7.11
C LEU A 12 26.78 41.17 5.90
N PRO A 13 28.02 41.39 5.38
CA PRO A 13 28.54 40.53 4.30
C PRO A 13 28.76 39.07 4.74
N LEU A 14 29.11 38.80 6.00
CA LEU A 14 29.17 37.41 6.51
C LEU A 14 27.80 36.74 6.53
N LEU A 15 26.74 37.44 6.93
CA LEU A 15 25.38 36.90 6.98
C LEU A 15 24.79 36.72 5.57
N ILE A 16 25.13 37.60 4.61
CA ILE A 16 24.79 37.42 3.19
C ILE A 16 25.53 36.22 2.60
N LEU A 17 26.84 36.07 2.88
CA LEU A 17 27.62 34.91 2.43
C LEU A 17 27.08 33.60 3.03
N ALA A 18 26.68 33.61 4.31
CA ALA A 18 26.03 32.48 4.97
C ALA A 18 24.68 32.12 4.30
N LEU A 19 23.82 33.10 4.00
CA LEU A 19 22.58 32.85 3.24
C LEU A 19 22.86 32.25 1.86
N ILE A 20 23.87 32.76 1.13
CA ILE A 20 24.24 32.20 -0.17
C ILE A 20 24.74 30.76 -0.04
N SER A 21 25.50 30.42 1.01
CA SER A 21 25.93 29.04 1.26
C SER A 21 24.78 28.07 1.58
N PHE A 22 23.63 28.56 2.09
CA PHE A 22 22.42 27.75 2.24
C PHE A 22 21.72 27.44 0.90
N PHE A 23 22.00 28.18 -0.18
CA PHE A 23 21.43 27.93 -1.52
C PHE A 23 22.33 27.09 -2.45
N PHE A 24 23.56 26.80 -2.05
CA PHE A 24 24.48 25.89 -2.78
C PHE A 24 24.76 24.58 -2.02
N GLY A 25 23.95 24.29 -0.98
CA GLY A 25 24.19 23.24 0.01
C GLY A 25 23.59 21.86 -0.27
N CYS A 26 23.16 21.54 -1.49
CA CYS A 26 22.94 20.16 -1.99
C CYS A 26 22.60 20.17 -3.49
N GLN A 27 23.59 19.90 -4.35
CA GLN A 27 23.33 19.22 -5.61
C GLN A 27 23.43 17.71 -5.34
N GLU A 28 22.31 17.06 -5.05
CA GLU A 28 22.25 15.61 -5.22
C GLU A 28 22.18 15.32 -6.72
N GLU A 29 23.28 14.81 -7.29
CA GLU A 29 23.30 14.30 -8.66
C GLU A 29 22.46 13.02 -8.76
N SER A 30 21.15 13.20 -8.87
CA SER A 30 20.20 12.15 -9.25
C SER A 30 19.14 12.68 -10.23
N SER A 31 19.58 13.54 -11.15
CA SER A 31 18.95 13.61 -12.47
C SER A 31 19.19 12.27 -13.18
N LEU A 32 18.37 11.28 -12.86
CA LEU A 32 18.17 10.11 -13.69
C LEU A 32 17.76 10.62 -15.06
N GLU A 33 18.67 10.55 -16.04
CA GLU A 33 18.33 10.76 -17.43
C GLU A 33 17.28 9.71 -17.80
N THR A 34 16.01 10.13 -17.81
CA THR A 34 14.89 9.28 -18.19
C THR A 34 14.91 9.15 -19.71
N SER A 35 15.87 8.37 -20.21
CA SER A 35 16.13 8.19 -21.63
C SER A 35 14.83 7.79 -22.34
N GLU A 36 14.46 8.52 -23.40
CA GLU A 36 13.27 8.18 -24.20
C GLU A 36 13.36 6.69 -24.61
N PRO A 37 12.32 5.88 -24.30
CA PRO A 37 12.38 4.43 -24.40
C PRO A 37 12.43 4.01 -25.87
N LYS A 38 13.32 3.07 -26.19
CA LYS A 38 13.64 2.67 -27.57
C LYS A 38 12.74 1.54 -28.07
N THR A 39 12.06 0.83 -27.17
CA THR A 39 11.10 -0.22 -27.49
C THR A 39 9.71 0.04 -26.89
N GLU A 40 8.68 -0.56 -27.49
CA GLU A 40 7.30 -0.48 -26.97
C GLU A 40 7.18 -1.11 -25.57
N LYS A 41 7.99 -2.13 -25.24
CA LYS A 41 8.03 -2.71 -23.89
C LYS A 41 8.66 -1.77 -22.86
N GLU A 42 9.80 -1.15 -23.16
CA GLU A 42 10.40 -0.12 -22.29
C GLU A 42 9.42 1.04 -22.02
N ALA A 43 8.71 1.48 -23.07
CA ALA A 43 7.69 2.51 -22.94
C ALA A 43 6.55 2.11 -22.00
N MET A 44 5.99 0.91 -22.14
CA MET A 44 4.93 0.43 -21.26
C MET A 44 5.40 0.19 -19.82
N ILE A 45 6.65 -0.20 -19.62
CA ILE A 45 7.27 -0.24 -18.28
C ILE A 45 7.31 1.18 -17.70
N GLN A 46 7.90 2.15 -18.40
CA GLN A 46 7.98 3.53 -17.92
C GLN A 46 6.59 4.15 -17.64
N ILE A 47 5.59 3.86 -18.48
CA ILE A 47 4.19 4.27 -18.27
C ILE A 47 3.60 3.65 -17.00
N ALA A 48 4.02 2.45 -16.60
CA ALA A 48 3.62 1.80 -15.36
C ALA A 48 4.45 2.22 -14.12
N ASP A 49 5.62 2.82 -14.34
CA ASP A 49 6.51 3.34 -13.29
C ASP A 49 6.07 4.74 -12.86
N GLU A 50 5.74 5.61 -13.82
CA GLU A 50 5.28 6.99 -13.60
C GLU A 50 3.82 7.08 -13.11
N ASP A 51 3.13 5.94 -12.96
CA ASP A 51 1.70 5.91 -12.72
C ASP A 51 1.31 6.06 -11.23
N SER A 52 0.65 7.17 -10.91
CA SER A 52 0.19 7.48 -9.55
C SER A 52 -0.75 6.45 -8.89
N LEU A 53 -1.47 5.60 -9.66
CA LEU A 53 -2.27 4.49 -9.12
C LEU A 53 -1.40 3.27 -8.80
N LEU A 54 -0.34 3.03 -9.57
CA LEU A 54 0.61 1.95 -9.31
C LEU A 54 1.60 2.30 -8.19
N ALA A 55 1.92 3.59 -8.01
CA ALA A 55 2.79 4.12 -6.96
C ALA A 55 2.10 4.20 -5.58
N SER A 56 0.86 4.70 -5.50
CA SER A 56 0.16 4.95 -4.21
C SER A 56 -0.23 3.69 -3.40
N PHE A 57 0.09 2.49 -3.90
CA PHE A 57 -0.08 1.23 -3.17
C PHE A 57 1.02 1.02 -2.11
N GLU A 58 2.30 1.16 -2.51
CA GLU A 58 3.45 0.79 -1.67
C GLU A 58 3.53 1.53 -0.33
N PRO A 59 3.21 2.84 -0.23
CA PRO A 59 3.28 3.56 1.05
C PRO A 59 2.23 3.10 2.08
N ASN A 60 1.15 2.46 1.62
CA ASN A 60 0.15 1.81 2.47
C ASN A 60 0.50 0.33 2.75
N TYR A 61 1.27 -0.33 1.87
CA TYR A 61 1.59 -1.74 2.01
C TYR A 61 2.77 -1.99 2.96
N ASN A 62 3.83 -1.20 2.79
CA ASN A 62 4.90 -1.07 3.76
C ASN A 62 4.42 -0.14 4.90
N GLU A 63 4.27 -0.67 6.11
CA GLU A 63 3.77 0.09 7.26
C GLU A 63 4.88 0.83 8.03
N ASP A 64 6.04 1.04 7.41
CA ASP A 64 7.18 1.75 7.98
C ASP A 64 6.79 3.16 8.45
N GLY A 65 6.93 3.42 9.76
CA GLY A 65 6.40 4.61 10.44
C GLY A 65 5.18 4.36 11.34
N VAL A 66 4.41 3.27 11.16
CA VAL A 66 3.41 2.83 12.18
C VAL A 66 4.13 2.36 13.46
N MET A 67 5.40 2.01 13.32
CA MET A 67 6.28 1.50 14.37
C MET A 67 7.11 2.59 15.08
N ASP A 68 6.88 3.89 14.82
CA ASP A 68 7.70 5.00 15.38
C ASP A 68 7.48 5.26 16.89
N ILE A 69 6.76 4.38 17.59
CA ILE A 69 6.59 4.37 19.05
C ILE A 69 6.66 2.93 19.59
N ILE A 70 7.82 2.52 20.13
CA ILE A 70 8.13 1.15 20.65
C ILE A 70 8.76 1.16 22.06
N GLY A 71 8.39 0.19 22.90
CA GLY A 71 9.05 -0.26 24.15
C GLY A 71 9.42 -1.78 24.13
N LYS A 72 9.90 -2.41 25.24
CA LYS A 72 10.50 -3.79 25.31
C LYS A 72 10.22 -4.56 26.65
N VAL A 73 10.21 -5.93 26.73
CA VAL A 73 10.72 -6.92 27.79
C VAL A 73 10.83 -8.44 27.30
N ASN A 74 10.19 -9.48 27.91
CA ASN A 74 10.24 -10.99 27.70
C ASN A 74 8.85 -11.74 27.93
N THR A 75 8.72 -13.11 27.79
CA THR A 75 7.49 -13.86 27.33
C THR A 75 6.49 -14.59 28.35
N PRO A 76 5.21 -15.14 28.11
CA PRO A 76 4.33 -15.59 26.92
C PRO A 76 3.00 -14.76 26.53
N ILE A 77 2.58 -14.69 25.23
CA ILE A 77 1.85 -13.59 24.45
C ILE A 77 0.39 -13.14 24.79
N TYR A 78 0.15 -11.81 24.68
CA TYR A 78 -1.09 -11.09 24.29
C TYR A 78 -0.78 -9.87 23.36
N PRO A 79 -1.28 -9.76 22.12
CA PRO A 79 -0.86 -8.72 21.16
C PRO A 79 -1.43 -7.32 21.47
N VAL A 80 -0.54 -6.33 21.65
CA VAL A 80 -0.88 -4.91 21.92
C VAL A 80 -0.80 -4.07 20.64
N ARG A 81 0.19 -4.31 19.78
CA ARG A 81 0.29 -3.74 18.42
C ARG A 81 0.88 -4.75 17.45
N VAL A 82 0.42 -4.70 16.19
CA VAL A 82 0.94 -5.55 15.11
C VAL A 82 1.12 -4.70 13.85
N GLY A 83 2.34 -4.65 13.34
CA GLY A 83 2.69 -3.90 12.14
C GLY A 83 3.75 -4.61 11.30
N GLN A 84 3.81 -4.33 10.01
CA GLN A 84 4.80 -4.92 9.11
C GLN A 84 5.65 -3.88 8.38
N LYS A 85 6.98 -4.03 8.47
CA LYS A 85 7.91 -3.28 7.61
C LYS A 85 8.24 -4.15 6.40
N MET A 86 8.16 -3.59 5.20
CA MET A 86 8.32 -4.32 3.94
C MET A 86 9.20 -3.55 2.95
N ARG A 87 10.11 -4.25 2.31
CA ARG A 87 11.02 -3.71 1.28
C ARG A 87 10.72 -4.39 -0.05
N LEU A 88 10.42 -3.60 -1.08
CA LEU A 88 10.37 -4.10 -2.45
C LEU A 88 11.78 -4.60 -2.84
N VAL A 89 11.90 -5.87 -3.21
CA VAL A 89 13.17 -6.50 -3.61
C VAL A 89 13.18 -6.99 -5.05
N ASN A 90 12.02 -7.24 -5.64
CA ASN A 90 11.88 -7.56 -7.05
C ASN A 90 10.62 -6.92 -7.62
N ARG A 91 10.70 -6.43 -8.85
CA ARG A 91 9.56 -5.93 -9.63
C ARG A 91 9.73 -6.38 -11.07
N VAL A 92 8.84 -7.26 -11.51
CA VAL A 92 8.78 -7.80 -12.87
C VAL A 92 7.48 -7.31 -13.51
N LEU A 93 7.56 -6.82 -14.73
CA LEU A 93 6.41 -6.56 -15.58
C LEU A 93 6.61 -7.32 -16.89
N ASP A 94 6.01 -8.51 -17.01
CA ASP A 94 5.93 -9.18 -18.30
C ASP A 94 4.84 -8.53 -19.15
N ILE A 95 5.04 -8.47 -20.47
CA ILE A 95 4.16 -7.77 -21.42
C ILE A 95 4.02 -8.60 -22.69
N ASN A 96 2.78 -8.99 -22.99
CA ASN A 96 2.39 -9.66 -24.22
C ASN A 96 1.65 -8.68 -25.15
N ILE A 97 2.23 -8.38 -26.32
CA ILE A 97 1.67 -7.44 -27.29
C ILE A 97 0.85 -8.19 -28.33
N GLN A 98 -0.42 -7.79 -28.51
CA GLN A 98 -1.39 -8.42 -29.40
C GLN A 98 -2.02 -7.34 -30.31
N GLY A 99 -1.26 -6.91 -31.32
CA GLY A 99 -1.65 -5.80 -32.19
C GLY A 99 -1.69 -4.48 -31.43
N ASP A 100 -2.83 -3.77 -31.50
CA ASP A 100 -3.04 -2.47 -30.84
C ASP A 100 -3.42 -2.57 -29.35
N THR A 101 -3.32 -3.76 -28.74
CA THR A 101 -3.52 -3.99 -27.30
C THR A 101 -2.36 -4.77 -26.74
N ALA A 102 -1.95 -4.49 -25.51
CA ALA A 102 -0.95 -5.27 -24.80
C ALA A 102 -1.41 -5.58 -23.37
N TYR A 103 -1.19 -6.82 -22.96
CA TYR A 103 -1.54 -7.34 -21.63
C TYR A 103 -0.25 -7.49 -20.84
N GLY A 104 -0.21 -6.90 -19.64
CA GLY A 104 0.95 -6.98 -18.76
C GLY A 104 0.60 -7.56 -17.40
N VAL A 105 1.51 -8.35 -16.83
CA VAL A 105 1.41 -8.87 -15.46
C VAL A 105 2.51 -8.23 -14.63
N LEU A 106 2.12 -7.37 -13.70
CA LEU A 106 3.00 -6.67 -12.77
C LEU A 106 3.09 -7.47 -11.46
N THR A 107 4.24 -8.09 -11.22
CA THR A 107 4.56 -8.84 -10.01
C THR A 107 5.59 -8.08 -9.18
N LYS A 108 5.26 -7.80 -7.92
CA LYS A 108 6.13 -7.16 -6.93
C LYS A 108 6.40 -8.12 -5.77
N THR A 109 7.66 -8.49 -5.56
CA THR A 109 8.06 -9.31 -4.40
C THR A 109 8.67 -8.42 -3.33
N PHE A 110 8.22 -8.63 -2.09
CA PHE A 110 8.63 -7.88 -0.92
C PHE A 110 9.24 -8.83 0.12
N GLU A 111 10.40 -8.46 0.66
CA GLU A 111 10.86 -8.99 1.94
C GLU A 111 10.20 -8.18 3.06
N GLY A 112 9.66 -8.86 4.07
CA GLY A 112 8.98 -8.23 5.18
C GLY A 112 9.43 -8.76 6.53
N THR A 113 9.24 -7.94 7.57
CA THR A 113 9.29 -8.37 8.97
C THR A 113 7.98 -7.97 9.63
N LEU A 114 7.26 -8.95 10.16
CA LEU A 114 6.10 -8.74 11.01
C LEU A 114 6.59 -8.47 12.44
N PHE A 115 6.20 -7.33 12.98
CA PHE A 115 6.48 -6.91 14.35
C PHE A 115 5.22 -7.06 15.19
N ILE A 116 5.29 -7.90 16.22
CA ILE A 116 4.22 -8.05 17.22
C ILE A 116 4.77 -7.49 18.53
N LEU A 117 4.30 -6.30 18.91
CA LEU A 117 4.48 -5.79 20.25
C LEU A 117 3.38 -6.41 21.10
N ALA A 118 3.77 -7.26 22.05
CA ALA A 118 2.83 -7.96 22.89
C ALA A 118 3.08 -7.62 24.37
N LYS A 119 2.03 -7.86 25.15
CA LYS A 119 2.06 -8.17 26.56
C LYS A 119 2.41 -9.62 26.73
N TYR A 120 2.95 -9.94 27.89
CA TYR A 120 3.47 -11.26 28.12
C TYR A 120 3.22 -11.75 29.57
N ASP A 121 2.35 -11.02 30.28
CA ASP A 121 1.36 -11.52 31.24
C ASP A 121 0.00 -10.86 30.93
N SER A 122 -1.09 -11.57 31.19
CA SER A 122 -2.47 -11.09 31.10
C SER A 122 -2.80 -9.92 32.05
N THR A 123 -2.16 -9.84 33.23
CA THR A 123 -2.50 -8.86 34.27
C THR A 123 -1.67 -7.58 34.20
N SER A 124 -0.53 -7.62 33.48
CA SER A 124 0.33 -6.45 33.23
C SER A 124 -0.41 -5.32 32.51
N THR A 125 -0.16 -4.07 32.91
CA THR A 125 -0.67 -2.88 32.20
C THR A 125 0.19 -2.47 31.01
N GLU A 126 1.49 -2.79 31.00
CA GLU A 126 2.46 -2.29 30.01
C GLU A 126 2.85 -3.36 28.99
N PRO A 127 3.10 -3.00 27.71
CA PRO A 127 3.64 -3.92 26.71
C PRO A 127 5.12 -4.20 26.98
N ASP A 128 5.53 -5.43 26.74
CA ASP A 128 6.65 -6.00 27.46
C ASP A 128 7.38 -7.07 26.63
N THR A 129 7.34 -7.05 25.29
CA THR A 129 8.27 -7.73 24.35
C THR A 129 7.98 -7.27 22.92
N LEU A 130 8.94 -7.48 22.03
CA LEU A 130 8.80 -7.32 20.58
C LEU A 130 9.22 -8.59 19.83
N ILE A 131 8.26 -9.33 19.26
CA ILE A 131 8.53 -10.43 18.33
C ILE A 131 8.84 -9.85 16.95
N GLN A 132 9.74 -10.50 16.22
CA GLN A 132 10.06 -10.18 14.82
C GLN A 132 10.04 -11.46 14.00
N LYS A 133 9.14 -11.55 13.02
CA LYS A 133 9.03 -12.71 12.12
C LYS A 133 9.36 -12.29 10.68
N PRO A 134 10.44 -12.78 10.06
CA PRO A 134 10.74 -12.50 8.66
C PRO A 134 9.77 -13.27 7.75
N PHE A 135 9.42 -12.68 6.61
CA PHE A 135 8.56 -13.29 5.60
C PHE A 135 8.81 -12.73 4.20
N THR A 136 8.32 -13.44 3.19
CA THR A 136 8.29 -12.96 1.80
C THR A 136 6.86 -12.91 1.32
N SER A 137 6.45 -11.77 0.77
CA SER A 137 5.13 -11.57 0.16
C SER A 137 5.27 -11.25 -1.33
N THR A 138 4.34 -11.72 -2.14
CA THR A 138 4.23 -11.36 -3.56
C THR A 138 2.88 -10.70 -3.82
N ILE A 139 2.89 -9.52 -4.44
CA ILE A 139 1.69 -8.82 -4.93
C ILE A 139 1.67 -8.87 -6.46
N THR A 140 0.50 -9.13 -7.03
CA THR A 140 0.24 -9.19 -8.47
C THR A 140 -0.78 -8.13 -8.89
N ARG A 141 -0.68 -7.66 -10.13
CA ARG A 141 -1.69 -6.84 -10.83
C ARG A 141 -1.66 -7.12 -12.33
N ASN A 142 -2.84 -7.21 -12.94
CA ASN A 142 -3.00 -7.19 -14.39
C ASN A 142 -3.11 -5.75 -14.91
N LEU A 143 -2.36 -5.45 -15.98
CA LEU A 143 -2.34 -4.16 -16.68
C LEU A 143 -2.82 -4.38 -18.12
N VAL A 144 -3.64 -3.46 -18.64
CA VAL A 144 -4.02 -3.45 -20.06
C VAL A 144 -3.60 -2.13 -20.67
N PHE A 145 -2.76 -2.19 -21.69
CA PHE A 145 -2.32 -1.05 -22.48
C PHE A 145 -2.99 -1.06 -23.86
N ILE A 146 -3.25 0.13 -24.42
CA ILE A 146 -3.76 0.28 -25.79
C ILE A 146 -2.85 1.20 -26.60
N LYS A 147 -2.73 0.89 -27.90
CA LYS A 147 -2.01 1.70 -28.88
C LYS A 147 -2.93 2.80 -29.42
N ILE A 148 -2.38 4.01 -29.52
CA ILE A 148 -3.14 5.25 -29.83
C ILE A 148 -2.43 6.13 -30.87
N ALA A 149 -1.16 5.86 -31.15
CA ALA A 149 -0.40 6.47 -32.23
C ALA A 149 0.68 5.49 -32.73
N ASN A 150 1.29 5.81 -33.86
CA ASN A 150 2.40 5.05 -34.44
C ASN A 150 3.51 6.02 -34.89
N THR A 151 4.17 6.62 -33.90
CA THR A 151 5.27 7.58 -34.04
C THR A 151 6.62 6.92 -33.72
N GLU A 152 7.71 7.63 -34.01
CA GLU A 152 9.08 7.26 -33.61
C GLU A 152 9.35 7.31 -32.10
N PHE A 153 8.37 7.75 -31.28
CA PHE A 153 8.47 7.84 -29.82
C PHE A 153 7.56 6.78 -29.16
N PRO A 154 8.07 5.59 -28.79
CA PRO A 154 7.25 4.48 -28.26
C PRO A 154 6.38 4.87 -27.06
N LYS A 155 6.86 5.77 -26.18
CA LYS A 155 6.10 6.29 -25.02
C LYS A 155 4.82 7.05 -25.42
N ARG A 156 4.79 7.63 -26.62
CA ARG A 156 3.64 8.40 -27.14
C ARG A 156 2.67 7.53 -27.93
N ASN A 157 3.04 6.28 -28.20
CA ASN A 157 2.24 5.33 -28.96
C ASN A 157 1.26 4.54 -28.08
N TRP A 158 1.51 4.44 -26.77
CA TRP A 158 0.76 3.60 -25.83
C TRP A 158 0.29 4.36 -24.59
N VAL A 159 -0.79 3.91 -23.96
CA VAL A 159 -1.05 4.19 -22.52
C VAL A 159 -1.63 2.98 -21.80
N LEU A 160 -1.48 2.99 -20.48
CA LEU A 160 -2.23 2.17 -19.55
C LEU A 160 -3.72 2.56 -19.59
N ALA A 161 -4.57 1.63 -20.05
CA ALA A 161 -6.02 1.81 -20.25
C ALA A 161 -6.86 1.17 -19.13
N ALA A 162 -6.40 0.05 -18.55
CA ALA A 162 -7.02 -0.56 -17.38
C ALA A 162 -5.98 -1.15 -16.43
N VAL A 163 -6.35 -1.26 -15.16
CA VAL A 163 -5.53 -1.79 -14.06
C VAL A 163 -6.42 -2.66 -13.19
N SER A 164 -6.01 -3.86 -12.84
CA SER A 164 -6.73 -4.67 -11.85
C SER A 164 -6.54 -4.14 -10.43
N LEU A 165 -7.29 -4.68 -9.48
CA LEU A 165 -6.93 -4.52 -8.08
C LEU A 165 -5.70 -5.40 -7.75
N PRO A 166 -4.87 -5.00 -6.75
CA PRO A 166 -3.77 -5.83 -6.27
C PRO A 166 -4.29 -6.99 -5.42
N GLU A 167 -3.66 -8.14 -5.63
CA GLU A 167 -3.88 -9.40 -4.92
C GLU A 167 -2.53 -9.98 -4.53
N GLY A 168 -2.45 -10.70 -3.42
CA GLY A 168 -1.25 -11.45 -3.05
C GLY A 168 -1.12 -11.68 -1.57
N GLY A 169 0.10 -11.94 -1.11
CA GLY A 169 0.38 -12.35 0.26
C GLY A 169 1.59 -13.27 0.36
N THR A 170 1.67 -14.04 1.44
CA THR A 170 2.66 -15.11 1.61
C THR A 170 2.23 -16.35 0.83
N ASN A 171 3.12 -16.94 0.04
CA ASN A 171 2.78 -18.08 -0.81
C ASN A 171 2.48 -19.39 -0.03
N THR A 172 2.86 -19.47 1.25
CA THR A 172 2.66 -20.63 2.14
C THR A 172 2.67 -20.21 3.62
N PRO A 173 1.88 -20.83 4.51
CA PRO A 173 0.80 -21.79 4.21
C PRO A 173 -0.41 -21.12 3.52
N GLN A 174 -1.47 -21.89 3.30
CA GLN A 174 -2.76 -21.41 2.76
C GLN A 174 -3.87 -21.91 3.69
N SER A 175 -3.95 -21.30 4.87
CA SER A 175 -4.93 -21.57 5.91
C SER A 175 -5.93 -20.41 6.10
N ILE A 176 -5.73 -19.29 5.41
CA ILE A 176 -6.70 -18.21 5.18
C ILE A 176 -6.87 -17.93 3.68
N ASP A 177 -8.08 -17.56 3.27
CA ASP A 177 -8.43 -17.20 1.88
C ASP A 177 -9.57 -16.17 1.86
N ILE A 178 -9.33 -14.98 1.29
CA ILE A 178 -10.30 -13.89 1.15
C ILE A 178 -11.16 -14.19 -0.08
N THR A 179 -12.41 -14.59 0.12
CA THR A 179 -13.28 -14.99 -1.00
C THR A 179 -14.01 -13.79 -1.61
N LYS A 180 -14.29 -12.74 -0.83
CA LYS A 180 -15.08 -11.59 -1.29
C LYS A 180 -14.90 -10.35 -0.43
N MET A 181 -14.89 -9.19 -1.09
CA MET A 181 -14.81 -7.87 -0.46
C MET A 181 -15.93 -6.98 -1.00
N THR A 182 -16.69 -6.36 -0.10
CA THR A 182 -17.76 -5.41 -0.42
C THR A 182 -17.43 -4.04 0.17
N VAL A 183 -17.31 -3.03 -0.69
CA VAL A 183 -17.04 -1.64 -0.30
C VAL A 183 -18.33 -0.82 -0.44
N PHE A 184 -18.83 -0.30 0.68
CA PHE A 184 -19.99 0.58 0.75
C PHE A 184 -19.51 2.04 0.64
N LEU A 185 -19.97 2.74 -0.39
CA LEU A 185 -19.55 4.11 -0.70
C LEU A 185 -20.49 5.16 -0.07
N PRO A 186 -20.03 6.40 0.19
CA PRO A 186 -20.82 7.41 0.90
C PRO A 186 -22.10 7.88 0.18
N ASN A 187 -22.26 7.53 -1.09
CA ASN A 187 -23.44 7.83 -1.91
C ASN A 187 -24.47 6.69 -1.97
N GLY A 188 -24.21 5.56 -1.30
CA GLY A 188 -25.06 4.36 -1.30
C GLY A 188 -24.72 3.33 -2.37
N ASP A 189 -23.77 3.61 -3.27
CA ASP A 189 -23.25 2.61 -4.21
C ASP A 189 -22.43 1.54 -3.46
N THR A 190 -22.38 0.34 -4.02
CA THR A 190 -21.51 -0.75 -3.54
C THR A 190 -20.58 -1.24 -4.64
N LEU A 191 -19.33 -1.51 -4.29
CA LEU A 191 -18.40 -2.28 -5.11
C LEU A 191 -18.30 -3.69 -4.52
N VAL A 192 -18.50 -4.72 -5.34
CA VAL A 192 -18.36 -6.13 -4.94
C VAL A 192 -17.22 -6.73 -5.76
N ILE A 193 -16.25 -7.31 -5.06
CA ILE A 193 -14.98 -7.81 -5.60
C ILE A 193 -14.81 -9.25 -5.10
N ASN A 194 -14.76 -10.21 -6.01
CA ASN A 194 -14.59 -11.65 -5.70
C ASN A 194 -13.22 -12.18 -6.18
N SER A 195 -12.49 -11.38 -6.95
CA SER A 195 -11.14 -11.61 -7.46
C SER A 195 -10.57 -10.22 -7.75
N PRO A 196 -9.47 -9.79 -7.09
CA PRO A 196 -8.88 -8.49 -7.35
C PRO A 196 -8.26 -8.41 -8.74
N ASN A 197 -7.59 -9.49 -9.20
CA ASN A 197 -6.97 -9.55 -10.52
C ASN A 197 -7.95 -9.53 -11.70
N ASP A 198 -9.22 -9.93 -11.50
CA ASP A 198 -10.29 -9.81 -12.50
C ASP A 198 -11.09 -8.49 -12.41
N TYR A 199 -10.95 -7.72 -11.32
CA TYR A 199 -11.68 -6.46 -11.16
C TYR A 199 -10.92 -5.30 -11.81
N TYR A 200 -11.27 -4.96 -13.05
CA TYR A 200 -10.59 -3.91 -13.82
C TYR A 200 -11.16 -2.49 -13.61
N LEU A 201 -10.23 -1.58 -13.34
CA LEU A 201 -10.42 -0.13 -13.24
C LEU A 201 -10.09 0.54 -14.57
N HIS A 202 -11.11 0.89 -15.35
CA HIS A 202 -10.93 1.39 -16.70
C HIS A 202 -10.77 2.92 -16.74
N ARG A 203 -9.72 3.39 -17.40
CA ARG A 203 -9.47 4.81 -17.69
C ARG A 203 -10.16 5.18 -19.01
N ARG A 204 -10.83 6.32 -19.06
CA ARG A 204 -11.28 6.89 -20.34
C ARG A 204 -10.22 7.82 -20.91
N TRP A 205 -9.74 7.48 -22.10
CA TRP A 205 -8.87 8.35 -22.89
C TRP A 205 -9.45 9.77 -22.99
N GLY A 206 -8.59 10.78 -22.86
CA GLY A 206 -8.96 12.20 -22.92
C GLY A 206 -9.71 12.75 -21.69
N PHE A 207 -10.10 11.93 -20.71
CA PHE A 207 -10.91 12.36 -19.57
C PHE A 207 -10.44 11.76 -18.23
N TRP A 208 -9.41 12.35 -17.65
CA TRP A 208 -8.84 11.94 -16.34
C TRP A 208 -9.83 11.90 -15.15
N TRP A 209 -10.99 12.55 -15.26
CA TRP A 209 -12.08 12.49 -14.27
C TRP A 209 -13.20 11.47 -14.60
N ARG A 210 -13.09 10.69 -15.68
CA ARG A 210 -14.14 9.74 -16.13
C ARG A 210 -13.63 8.29 -16.16
N TRP A 211 -12.94 7.87 -15.11
CA TRP A 211 -12.71 6.45 -14.85
C TRP A 211 -14.06 5.72 -14.71
N LYS A 212 -14.15 4.48 -15.19
CA LYS A 212 -15.33 3.61 -15.00
C LYS A 212 -15.01 2.58 -13.91
N ASN A 213 -15.98 2.30 -13.06
CA ASN A 213 -15.90 1.36 -11.92
C ASN A 213 -14.88 1.76 -10.81
N PHE A 214 -14.37 2.99 -10.84
CA PHE A 214 -13.37 3.50 -9.89
C PHE A 214 -14.04 4.33 -8.78
N PRO A 215 -13.79 4.04 -7.48
CA PRO A 215 -14.40 4.80 -6.40
C PRO A 215 -13.80 6.21 -6.27
N VAL A 216 -14.58 7.19 -6.72
CA VAL A 216 -14.32 8.63 -6.52
C VAL A 216 -15.16 9.11 -5.35
N VAL A 217 -14.49 9.51 -4.26
CA VAL A 217 -15.11 9.77 -2.96
C VAL A 217 -14.76 11.17 -2.45
N PRO A 218 -15.66 11.88 -1.73
CA PRO A 218 -15.32 13.17 -1.13
C PRO A 218 -14.21 13.05 -0.08
N GLY A 219 -13.48 14.13 0.18
CA GLY A 219 -12.60 14.23 1.34
C GLY A 219 -13.37 14.13 2.66
N ASN A 220 -12.74 13.56 3.69
CA ASN A 220 -13.32 13.34 5.03
C ASN A 220 -14.64 12.53 5.04
N SER A 221 -14.92 11.74 4.00
CA SER A 221 -16.11 10.89 3.93
C SER A 221 -15.85 9.50 4.52
N GLN A 222 -16.88 8.86 5.08
CA GLN A 222 -16.77 7.53 5.67
C GLN A 222 -17.13 6.45 4.63
N LEU A 223 -16.23 5.51 4.41
CA LEU A 223 -16.51 4.24 3.70
C LEU A 223 -16.60 3.12 4.73
N THR A 224 -17.36 2.08 4.40
CA THR A 224 -17.34 0.79 5.12
C THR A 224 -16.84 -0.30 4.18
N ILE A 225 -15.97 -1.16 4.67
CA ILE A 225 -15.54 -2.38 3.97
C ILE A 225 -16.04 -3.56 4.79
N ARG A 226 -16.72 -4.50 4.11
CA ARG A 226 -16.97 -5.86 4.58
C ARG A 226 -16.10 -6.83 3.82
N VAL A 227 -15.57 -7.81 4.53
CA VAL A 227 -14.72 -8.89 4.01
C VAL A 227 -15.35 -10.21 4.39
N GLU A 228 -15.47 -11.10 3.43
CA GLU A 228 -15.85 -12.50 3.56
C GLU A 228 -14.60 -13.33 3.25
N LEU A 229 -14.20 -14.17 4.19
CA LEU A 229 -13.01 -15.02 4.07
C LEU A 229 -13.27 -16.41 4.64
N THR A 230 -12.48 -17.39 4.22
CA THR A 230 -12.40 -18.70 4.88
C THR A 230 -11.12 -18.78 5.71
N SER A 231 -11.18 -19.48 6.85
CA SER A 231 -10.03 -19.73 7.72
C SER A 231 -10.10 -21.16 8.24
N ALA A 232 -8.96 -21.86 8.29
CA ALA A 232 -8.88 -23.23 8.79
C ALA A 232 -9.13 -23.34 10.31
N TYR A 233 -9.13 -22.22 11.03
CA TYR A 233 -9.21 -22.16 12.49
C TYR A 233 -10.50 -21.49 12.96
N GLU A 234 -11.04 -21.96 14.09
CA GLU A 234 -12.23 -21.38 14.73
C GLU A 234 -11.99 -19.95 15.23
N GLN A 235 -10.80 -19.73 15.80
CA GLN A 235 -10.34 -18.49 16.43
C GLN A 235 -10.35 -17.27 15.49
N ASP A 236 -10.70 -16.10 16.03
CA ASP A 236 -10.59 -14.79 15.36
C ASP A 236 -9.24 -14.58 14.66
N ASP A 237 -9.30 -14.28 13.37
CA ASP A 237 -8.16 -13.91 12.55
C ASP A 237 -7.76 -12.44 12.82
N PHE A 238 -6.53 -12.11 12.48
CA PHE A 238 -6.00 -10.77 12.60
C PHE A 238 -6.18 -9.98 11.30
N VAL A 239 -7.44 -9.62 11.02
CA VAL A 239 -7.82 -8.84 9.83
C VAL A 239 -7.65 -7.34 10.10
N THR A 240 -6.91 -6.63 9.24
CA THR A 240 -6.59 -5.20 9.39
C THR A 240 -6.73 -4.42 8.10
N LEU A 241 -7.04 -3.12 8.23
CA LEU A 241 -7.06 -2.14 7.15
C LEU A 241 -5.98 -1.07 7.39
N THR A 242 -5.08 -0.90 6.44
CA THR A 242 -4.07 0.17 6.43
C THR A 242 -4.35 1.10 5.25
N PHE A 243 -4.52 2.40 5.51
CA PHE A 243 -5.08 3.33 4.53
C PHE A 243 -4.59 4.77 4.71
N GLY A 244 -4.84 5.62 3.72
CA GLY A 244 -4.69 7.07 3.82
C GLY A 244 -3.26 7.60 3.65
N ALA A 245 -2.26 6.74 3.45
CA ALA A 245 -0.89 7.20 3.19
C ALA A 245 -0.83 8.00 1.87
N ASP A 246 -0.21 9.18 1.92
CA ASP A 246 0.05 10.00 0.73
C ASP A 246 1.22 9.45 -0.11
N ALA A 247 1.60 10.16 -1.18
CA ALA A 247 2.71 9.80 -2.04
C ALA A 247 4.11 9.85 -1.36
N ARG A 248 4.20 10.28 -0.10
CA ARG A 248 5.39 10.28 0.75
C ARG A 248 5.29 9.31 1.93
N GLY A 249 4.19 8.56 2.05
CA GLY A 249 3.91 7.66 3.18
C GLY A 249 3.37 8.35 4.43
N LEU A 250 3.09 9.64 4.37
CA LEU A 250 2.57 10.42 5.49
C LEU A 250 1.06 10.23 5.67
N HIS A 251 0.54 10.51 6.86
CA HIS A 251 -0.89 10.44 7.22
C HIS A 251 -1.54 9.05 7.16
N ARG A 252 -0.76 7.98 6.99
CA ARG A 252 -1.22 6.59 7.05
C ARG A 252 -1.85 6.25 8.41
N ALA A 253 -3.00 5.60 8.39
CA ALA A 253 -3.70 5.07 9.55
C ALA A 253 -3.92 3.56 9.40
N LYS A 254 -4.06 2.86 10.54
CA LYS A 254 -4.36 1.42 10.60
C LYS A 254 -5.53 1.14 11.54
N LYS A 255 -6.40 0.20 11.18
CA LYS A 255 -7.49 -0.31 12.01
C LYS A 255 -7.55 -1.84 11.97
N ARG A 256 -7.99 -2.50 13.04
CA ARG A 256 -8.42 -3.91 13.01
C ARG A 256 -9.90 -3.97 12.59
N PHE A 257 -10.30 -5.00 11.85
CA PHE A 257 -11.72 -5.26 11.60
C PHE A 257 -12.40 -5.87 12.83
N VAL A 258 -13.73 -5.78 12.88
CA VAL A 258 -14.57 -6.46 13.88
C VAL A 258 -15.19 -7.70 13.23
N LEU A 259 -15.14 -8.84 13.90
CA LEU A 259 -15.83 -10.06 13.47
C LEU A 259 -17.36 -9.85 13.61
N VAL A 260 -18.10 -10.13 12.53
CA VAL A 260 -19.56 -10.03 12.46
C VAL A 260 -20.21 -11.42 12.58
N SER A 261 -19.61 -12.44 11.97
CA SER A 261 -20.04 -13.83 12.07
C SER A 261 -18.90 -14.80 11.76
N SER A 262 -18.92 -15.97 12.38
CA SER A 262 -18.08 -17.14 12.05
C SER A 262 -18.97 -18.37 11.98
N THR A 263 -18.86 -19.17 10.91
CA THR A 263 -19.68 -20.37 10.69
C THR A 263 -18.85 -21.50 10.09
N PHE A 264 -18.84 -22.67 10.74
CA PHE A 264 -18.14 -23.85 10.23
C PHE A 264 -18.85 -24.42 8.99
N ASN A 265 -18.12 -24.57 7.89
CA ASN A 265 -18.65 -24.97 6.58
C ASN A 265 -18.49 -26.48 6.26
N GLY A 266 -17.87 -27.23 7.17
CA GLY A 266 -17.55 -28.66 7.00
C GLY A 266 -16.05 -28.96 6.81
N THR A 267 -15.28 -27.96 6.36
CA THR A 267 -13.82 -28.05 6.14
C THR A 267 -13.05 -26.98 6.91
N GLY A 268 -13.62 -25.78 7.03
CA GLY A 268 -13.08 -24.64 7.76
C GLY A 268 -14.20 -23.69 8.20
N TYR A 269 -13.85 -22.45 8.48
CA TYR A 269 -14.75 -21.43 9.02
C TYR A 269 -14.92 -20.28 8.04
N ASP A 270 -16.14 -20.10 7.54
CA ASP A 270 -16.55 -18.91 6.78
C ASP A 270 -16.73 -17.77 7.78
N LYS A 271 -16.00 -16.67 7.61
CA LYS A 271 -15.99 -15.54 8.54
C LYS A 271 -16.25 -14.22 7.81
N VAL A 272 -17.03 -13.36 8.46
CA VAL A 272 -17.38 -12.03 7.95
C VAL A 272 -16.83 -10.98 8.89
N TYR A 273 -16.05 -10.05 8.35
CA TYR A 273 -15.41 -8.96 9.07
C TYR A 273 -15.86 -7.61 8.52
N GLU A 274 -16.08 -6.61 9.38
CA GLU A 274 -16.47 -5.26 8.96
C GLU A 274 -15.67 -4.15 9.65
N GLN A 275 -15.38 -3.06 8.92
CA GLN A 275 -14.74 -1.85 9.45
C GLN A 275 -15.08 -0.63 8.59
N SER A 276 -15.20 0.55 9.22
CA SER A 276 -15.30 1.82 8.52
C SER A 276 -14.02 2.64 8.63
N PHE A 277 -13.70 3.42 7.60
CA PHE A 277 -12.59 4.38 7.62
C PHE A 277 -13.01 5.72 7.02
N GLN A 278 -12.27 6.77 7.36
CA GLN A 278 -12.45 8.12 6.79
C GLN A 278 -11.41 8.36 5.71
N THR A 279 -11.83 8.95 4.59
CA THR A 279 -10.94 9.34 3.49
C THR A 279 -10.03 10.50 3.89
N HIS A 280 -8.92 10.65 3.18
CA HIS A 280 -8.02 11.79 3.36
C HIS A 280 -8.74 13.12 3.07
N GLN A 281 -8.32 14.21 3.71
CA GLN A 281 -8.86 15.55 3.47
C GLN A 281 -8.36 16.22 2.16
N TYR A 282 -7.44 15.58 1.43
CA TYR A 282 -6.77 16.17 0.28
C TYR A 282 -6.97 15.34 -0.98
N ARG A 283 -7.10 16.01 -2.12
CA ARG A 283 -7.24 15.40 -3.44
C ARG A 283 -6.03 14.53 -3.77
N GLY A 284 -6.26 13.27 -4.16
CA GLY A 284 -5.20 12.35 -4.55
C GLY A 284 -5.68 10.93 -4.81
N PHE A 285 -4.79 10.09 -5.35
CA PHE A 285 -4.95 8.63 -5.36
C PHE A 285 -4.39 8.06 -4.06
N PHE A 286 -5.16 7.19 -3.42
CA PHE A 286 -4.84 6.51 -2.18
C PHE A 286 -5.19 5.03 -2.29
N HIS A 287 -4.63 4.21 -1.42
CA HIS A 287 -5.06 2.82 -1.25
C HIS A 287 -5.57 2.59 0.16
N ALA A 288 -6.63 1.81 0.28
CA ALA A 288 -6.97 1.08 1.49
C ALA A 288 -6.55 -0.36 1.25
N ILE A 289 -5.70 -0.90 2.12
CA ILE A 289 -5.15 -2.24 1.98
C ILE A 289 -5.65 -3.09 3.14
N LEU A 290 -6.32 -4.17 2.78
CA LEU A 290 -6.71 -5.26 3.64
C LEU A 290 -5.52 -6.21 3.79
N ASN A 291 -5.14 -6.54 5.02
CA ASN A 291 -4.28 -7.68 5.33
C ASN A 291 -5.01 -8.60 6.30
N ALA A 292 -5.18 -9.87 5.94
CA ALA A 292 -5.76 -10.92 6.78
C ALA A 292 -4.69 -11.94 7.15
N MET A 293 -4.60 -12.32 8.43
CA MET A 293 -3.65 -13.31 8.94
C MET A 293 -4.39 -14.28 9.87
N PRO A 294 -4.18 -15.60 9.81
CA PRO A 294 -4.70 -16.55 10.80
C PRO A 294 -4.36 -16.13 12.23
N GLY A 295 -5.25 -16.36 13.20
CA GLY A 295 -5.04 -15.93 14.60
C GLY A 295 -3.71 -16.38 15.20
N GLN A 296 -3.30 -17.63 14.91
CA GLN A 296 -2.00 -18.21 15.30
C GLN A 296 -0.78 -17.36 14.90
N VAL A 297 -0.80 -16.67 13.75
CA VAL A 297 0.34 -15.87 13.25
C VAL A 297 0.71 -14.74 14.21
N VAL A 298 -0.26 -14.26 14.99
CA VAL A 298 -0.13 -13.14 15.92
C VAL A 298 -0.09 -13.59 17.39
N LEU A 299 -0.57 -14.80 17.69
CA LEU A 299 -0.79 -15.32 19.05
C LEU A 299 0.22 -16.39 19.50
N ASP A 300 0.95 -16.99 18.56
CA ASP A 300 2.09 -17.90 18.76
C ASP A 300 3.35 -17.19 18.22
N ASP A 301 4.49 -17.21 18.93
CA ASP A 301 5.74 -16.60 18.44
C ASP A 301 6.52 -17.50 17.47
N SER A 302 6.25 -18.81 17.48
CA SER A 302 6.90 -19.81 16.62
C SER A 302 6.21 -20.00 15.26
N ALA A 303 4.90 -19.75 15.17
CA ALA A 303 4.15 -19.88 13.93
C ALA A 303 4.75 -19.00 12.80
N PRO A 304 4.92 -19.50 11.56
CA PRO A 304 5.40 -18.70 10.44
C PRO A 304 4.42 -17.56 10.14
N VAL A 305 4.89 -16.50 9.47
CA VAL A 305 3.95 -15.48 8.96
C VAL A 305 3.15 -16.07 7.82
N GLU A 306 1.84 -16.03 7.98
CA GLU A 306 0.88 -16.22 6.91
C GLU A 306 0.03 -14.96 6.80
N GLN A 307 -0.09 -14.41 5.59
CA GLN A 307 -1.05 -13.34 5.31
C GLN A 307 -1.55 -13.41 3.87
N GLU A 308 -2.76 -12.89 3.68
CA GLU A 308 -3.27 -12.47 2.39
C GLU A 308 -3.55 -10.97 2.39
N SER A 309 -3.34 -10.33 1.24
CA SER A 309 -3.28 -8.88 1.04
C SER A 309 -4.09 -8.46 -0.19
N TRP A 310 -5.25 -7.84 0.02
CA TRP A 310 -6.08 -7.23 -1.04
C TRP A 310 -6.03 -5.70 -0.93
N GLY A 311 -6.08 -4.99 -2.06
CA GLY A 311 -6.10 -3.52 -2.05
C GLY A 311 -7.26 -2.90 -2.82
N VAL A 312 -7.81 -1.82 -2.27
CA VAL A 312 -8.79 -0.95 -2.93
C VAL A 312 -8.16 0.41 -3.14
N PRO A 313 -7.81 0.80 -4.38
CA PRO A 313 -7.53 2.20 -4.66
C PRO A 313 -8.81 3.02 -4.59
N TYR A 314 -8.69 4.26 -4.13
CA TYR A 314 -9.74 5.26 -4.22
C TYR A 314 -9.14 6.62 -4.52
N PHE A 315 -9.98 7.52 -5.04
CA PHE A 315 -9.58 8.86 -5.42
C PHE A 315 -10.39 9.84 -4.60
N VAL A 316 -9.69 10.61 -3.77
CA VAL A 316 -10.30 11.72 -3.04
C VAL A 316 -10.50 12.88 -4.01
N ARG A 317 -11.75 13.34 -4.13
CA ARG A 317 -12.05 14.67 -4.69
C ARG A 317 -12.20 15.70 -3.54
N PRO A 318 -11.95 17.00 -3.82
CA PRO A 318 -12.38 18.08 -2.94
C PRO A 318 -13.89 18.02 -2.65
#